data_AF-A0A091GET5-F1
#
_entry.id   AF-A0A091GET5-F1
#
_cell.length_a   1.000
_cell.length_b   1.000
_cell.length_c   1.000
_cell.angle_alpha   90.00
_cell.angle_beta   90.00
_cell.angle_gamma   90.00
#
_symmetry.space_group_name_H-M   'P 1'
#
loop_
_entity.id
_entity.type
_entity.pdbx_description
1 polymer ?
#
loop_
_entity_poly.entity_id
_entity_poly.type
_entity_poly.pdbx_seq_one_letter_code
_entity_poly.pdbx_strand_id
1 'polypeptide(L)'
;RLMGRSLLPPCKQRWHTCAAFLPRAPLLLCGDRRGSLLLFPCRRSSGQAAESTGAVQGSEEAGRSGQDSEDADNESQPSCLLDKEVLPLESPLSVLFGLHGKTGVTSVTCYRDYIYSTGRDGVYRQLQLQGTQLEVLRKHRPCKGLQWIEELRFTPDGDLLVLGFHADNFVVWSSRTGENIHCIPCGGGHRSWSYCSSPEADAFAFVKCGDVMLYYREAVPCEQQVLLESLHGREIVCVRRLGAVEVPGHTALNVFITGSEDTTACVLVLSERSRAAVPIARLSDHISSVRALALAGNEDCGDGNLSVLLFSAGGRAQIECYRLQCVGDPASESAVDCQVVHVASHRLDEYWERKKNRHKLVKMDPETRYMSLSVVPGTSTKKLPMPWKFLVAACSDGSVRVFGLLEATRKLVLVAESFHHQRCVLKVEAFLHAQAGEERRHLLCSAATDGSIAFWDITHPIADAVDALHQAEGEVQPLALGSPLLTIMAHSCGVNSLHTHKTPEGQYL
;
A
#
# COMPACT_ATOMS: atom_id res chain seq x y z
N ARG A 1 22.99 -25.62 -18.48
CA ARG A 1 24.05 -25.20 -17.52
C ARG A 1 23.38 -24.78 -16.22
N LEU A 2 23.76 -25.37 -15.09
CA LEU A 2 23.30 -24.94 -13.75
C LEU A 2 24.02 -23.61 -13.41
N MET A 3 23.28 -22.54 -13.10
CA MET A 3 23.86 -21.19 -12.95
C MET A 3 24.23 -20.82 -11.50
N GLY A 4 23.73 -21.55 -10.51
CA GLY A 4 23.99 -21.24 -9.10
C GLY A 4 23.20 -22.14 -8.16
N ARG A 5 23.53 -22.10 -6.88
CA ARG A 5 22.85 -22.84 -5.81
C ARG A 5 22.49 -21.87 -4.68
N SER A 6 21.20 -21.71 -4.40
CA SER A 6 20.72 -20.79 -3.37
C SER A 6 20.16 -21.55 -2.16
N LEU A 7 20.48 -21.07 -0.96
CA LEU A 7 19.97 -21.62 0.30
C LEU A 7 18.60 -21.03 0.62
N LEU A 8 17.62 -21.91 0.71
CA LEU A 8 16.32 -21.57 1.24
C LEU A 8 16.35 -21.43 2.77
N PRO A 9 15.67 -20.42 3.36
CA PRO A 9 15.46 -20.37 4.79
C PRO A 9 14.82 -21.66 5.33
N PRO A 10 15.13 -22.06 6.58
CA PRO A 10 14.59 -23.27 7.16
C PRO A 10 13.05 -23.20 7.29
N CYS A 11 12.35 -24.12 6.62
CA CYS A 11 10.89 -24.29 6.72
C CYS A 11 10.48 -25.77 6.66
N LYS A 12 9.32 -26.10 7.24
CA LYS A 12 8.63 -27.40 7.11
C LYS A 12 8.11 -27.69 5.69
N GLN A 13 7.80 -26.65 4.89
CA GLN A 13 7.30 -26.75 3.52
C GLN A 13 8.21 -25.94 2.57
N ARG A 14 9.34 -26.52 2.12
CA ARG A 14 10.41 -25.83 1.38
C ARG A 14 10.20 -25.77 -0.14
N TRP A 15 9.06 -25.31 -0.64
CA TRP A 15 8.80 -25.30 -2.09
C TRP A 15 8.60 -23.87 -2.61
N HIS A 16 9.34 -23.51 -3.66
CA HIS A 16 9.07 -22.31 -4.44
C HIS A 16 7.81 -22.51 -5.27
N THR A 17 7.00 -21.47 -5.34
CA THR A 17 5.74 -21.46 -6.10
C THR A 17 5.86 -20.66 -7.39
N CYS A 18 6.66 -19.60 -7.36
CA CYS A 18 6.91 -18.72 -8.50
C CYS A 18 8.32 -18.12 -8.39
N ALA A 19 8.89 -17.72 -9.53
CA ALA A 19 10.14 -17.01 -9.59
C ALA A 19 10.17 -16.04 -10.77
N ALA A 20 10.84 -14.90 -10.60
CA ALA A 20 10.99 -13.89 -11.64
C ALA A 20 12.40 -13.26 -11.58
N PHE A 21 12.98 -13.02 -12.76
CA PHE A 21 14.20 -12.22 -12.87
C PHE A 21 13.84 -10.73 -12.83
N LEU A 22 14.62 -9.95 -12.08
CA LEU A 22 14.43 -8.50 -12.05
C LEU A 22 15.05 -7.88 -13.33
N PRO A 23 14.33 -7.04 -14.10
CA PRO A 23 14.81 -6.54 -15.39
C PRO A 23 16.11 -5.73 -15.31
N ARG A 24 16.30 -4.99 -14.21
CA ARG A 24 17.38 -4.01 -14.04
C ARG A 24 18.55 -4.50 -13.17
N ALA A 25 18.48 -5.72 -12.65
CA ALA A 25 19.52 -6.25 -11.77
C ALA A 25 19.67 -7.77 -11.98
N PRO A 26 20.89 -8.33 -11.85
CA PRO A 26 21.11 -9.78 -11.93
C PRO A 26 20.63 -10.43 -10.63
N LEU A 27 19.33 -10.33 -10.36
CA LEU A 27 18.69 -10.77 -9.13
C LEU A 27 17.50 -11.66 -9.48
N LEU A 28 17.32 -12.71 -8.70
CA LEU A 28 16.22 -13.64 -8.80
C LEU A 28 15.31 -13.46 -7.58
N LEU A 29 14.02 -13.19 -7.83
CA LEU A 29 13.02 -13.10 -6.79
C LEU A 29 12.16 -14.36 -6.81
N CYS A 30 12.05 -15.05 -5.67
CA CYS A 30 11.25 -16.26 -5.55
C CYS A 30 10.17 -16.11 -4.47
N GLY A 31 8.98 -16.62 -4.76
CA GLY A 31 7.91 -16.83 -3.79
C GLY A 31 7.93 -18.25 -3.22
N ASP A 32 7.48 -18.43 -1.98
CA ASP A 32 7.33 -19.74 -1.35
C ASP A 32 5.87 -20.07 -0.95
N ARG A 33 5.63 -21.34 -0.59
CA ARG A 33 4.33 -21.81 -0.08
C ARG A 33 3.90 -21.23 1.27
N ARG A 34 4.79 -20.61 2.03
CA ARG A 34 4.41 -19.90 3.26
C ARG A 34 3.98 -18.46 3.00
N GLY A 35 4.13 -17.99 1.77
CA GLY A 35 3.86 -16.63 1.36
C GLY A 35 5.04 -15.68 1.53
N SER A 36 6.26 -16.21 1.69
CA SER A 36 7.47 -15.39 1.77
C SER A 36 7.99 -15.02 0.38
N LEU A 37 8.59 -13.84 0.27
CA LEU A 37 9.41 -13.45 -0.87
C LEU A 37 10.90 -13.47 -0.50
N LEU A 38 11.70 -14.03 -1.38
CA LEU A 38 13.13 -14.28 -1.19
C LEU A 38 13.91 -13.74 -2.38
N LEU A 39 14.80 -12.78 -2.14
CA LEU A 39 15.64 -12.19 -3.15
C LEU A 39 17.03 -12.83 -3.14
N PHE A 40 17.50 -13.31 -4.29
CA PHE A 40 18.80 -13.96 -4.46
C PHE A 40 19.67 -13.24 -5.49
N PRO A 41 21.00 -13.27 -5.33
CA PRO A 41 21.90 -12.91 -6.41
C PRO A 41 21.81 -13.93 -7.55
N CYS A 42 21.96 -13.47 -8.79
CA CYS A 42 22.10 -14.35 -9.95
C CYS A 42 23.47 -14.09 -10.60
N ARG A 43 24.48 -14.89 -10.25
CA ARG A 43 25.78 -14.78 -10.93
C ARG A 43 25.67 -15.33 -12.35
N ARG A 44 26.04 -14.53 -13.34
CA ARG A 44 26.42 -15.07 -14.65
C ARG A 44 27.83 -15.65 -14.48
N SER A 45 28.02 -16.94 -14.77
CA SER A 45 29.36 -17.50 -14.86
C SER A 45 30.10 -16.80 -16.01
N SER A 46 30.84 -15.72 -15.71
CA SER A 46 31.82 -15.18 -16.63
C SER A 46 32.89 -16.25 -16.78
N GLY A 47 33.00 -16.83 -17.97
CA GLY A 47 34.15 -17.64 -18.36
C GLY A 47 35.37 -16.74 -18.42
N GLN A 48 35.98 -16.46 -17.27
CA GLN A 48 37.37 -16.07 -17.19
C GLN A 48 38.03 -17.18 -16.38
N ALA A 49 38.57 -18.16 -17.11
CA ALA A 49 39.64 -18.98 -16.58
C ALA A 49 40.69 -18.00 -16.08
N ALA A 50 40.86 -17.93 -14.76
CA ALA A 50 42.04 -17.32 -14.19
C ALA A 50 43.22 -18.14 -14.71
N GLU A 51 44.01 -17.55 -15.60
CA GLU A 51 45.33 -18.04 -15.94
C GLU A 51 46.15 -18.06 -14.65
N SER A 52 46.15 -19.21 -13.97
CA SER A 52 47.17 -19.51 -12.98
C SER A 52 48.44 -19.85 -13.74
N THR A 53 49.32 -18.87 -13.80
CA THR A 53 50.74 -19.04 -14.09
C THR A 53 51.34 -20.06 -13.11
N GLY A 54 51.98 -21.09 -13.66
CA GLY A 54 52.65 -22.13 -12.90
C GLY A 54 53.27 -23.17 -13.83
N ALA A 55 54.42 -22.83 -14.41
CA ALA A 55 55.24 -23.75 -15.18
C ALA A 55 55.80 -24.90 -14.31
N VAL A 56 55.92 -26.10 -14.87
CA VAL A 56 57.20 -26.86 -15.07
C VAL A 56 56.93 -28.36 -15.35
N GLN A 57 57.30 -28.76 -16.58
CA GLN A 57 57.99 -29.97 -17.08
C GLN A 57 57.52 -31.43 -16.84
N GLY A 58 57.60 -32.21 -17.94
CA GLY A 58 57.87 -33.65 -18.00
C GLY A 58 56.84 -34.43 -18.83
N SER A 59 56.94 -34.54 -20.16
CA SER A 59 57.74 -35.50 -20.97
C SER A 59 57.04 -36.86 -21.23
N GLU A 60 56.84 -37.15 -22.53
CA GLU A 60 56.74 -38.48 -23.19
C GLU A 60 55.53 -39.38 -22.84
N GLU A 61 54.89 -40.18 -23.70
CA GLU A 61 55.22 -40.73 -25.01
C GLU A 61 53.93 -41.27 -25.70
N ALA A 62 54.07 -41.71 -26.95
CA ALA A 62 53.02 -42.05 -27.91
C ALA A 62 52.32 -43.41 -27.74
N GLY A 63 51.14 -43.58 -28.36
CA GLY A 63 50.54 -44.90 -28.61
C GLY A 63 49.18 -44.91 -29.32
N ARG A 64 49.21 -45.20 -30.62
CA ARG A 64 48.14 -45.72 -31.53
C ARG A 64 47.35 -46.87 -30.87
N SER A 65 46.16 -47.34 -31.23
CA SER A 65 45.16 -47.19 -32.31
C SER A 65 44.06 -48.23 -31.97
N GLY A 66 42.81 -48.03 -32.39
CA GLY A 66 41.83 -49.13 -32.45
C GLY A 66 40.38 -48.65 -32.53
N GLN A 67 39.75 -48.86 -33.68
CA GLN A 67 38.32 -48.70 -33.94
C GLN A 67 37.54 -49.97 -33.55
N ASP A 68 36.21 -49.83 -33.60
CA ASP A 68 35.14 -50.85 -33.62
C ASP A 68 34.57 -51.25 -32.24
N SER A 69 33.26 -51.35 -31.99
CA SER A 69 32.01 -50.84 -32.56
C SER A 69 30.86 -51.31 -31.62
N GLU A 70 29.67 -50.74 -31.79
CA GLU A 70 28.34 -51.21 -31.34
C GLU A 70 27.76 -50.70 -30.00
N ASP A 71 26.81 -49.78 -30.16
CA ASP A 71 25.44 -49.74 -29.62
C ASP A 71 25.19 -50.21 -28.18
N ALA A 72 24.92 -49.23 -27.31
CA ALA A 72 23.95 -49.36 -26.24
C ALA A 72 23.37 -47.98 -25.90
N ASP A 73 22.05 -47.86 -26.02
CA ASP A 73 21.23 -46.74 -25.56
C ASP A 73 21.64 -46.29 -24.16
N ASN A 74 22.21 -45.09 -24.09
CA ASN A 74 22.43 -44.40 -22.83
C ASN A 74 21.78 -43.03 -22.97
N GLU A 75 20.49 -42.95 -22.62
CA GLU A 75 19.82 -41.67 -22.38
C GLU A 75 20.63 -40.91 -21.33
N SER A 76 21.50 -40.01 -21.81
CA SER A 76 22.32 -39.16 -20.97
C SER A 76 21.39 -38.23 -20.20
N GLN A 77 21.02 -38.63 -18.98
CA GLN A 77 20.53 -37.70 -17.98
C GLN A 77 21.51 -36.52 -17.94
N PRO A 78 21.04 -35.27 -17.99
CA PRO A 78 21.94 -34.14 -18.06
C PRO A 78 22.83 -34.13 -16.80
N SER A 79 24.12 -34.37 -17.02
CA SER A 79 25.19 -34.47 -16.01
C SER A 79 25.33 -33.25 -15.09
N CYS A 80 24.57 -32.17 -15.34
CA CYS A 80 24.59 -30.94 -14.56
C CYS A 80 23.91 -31.02 -13.19
N LEU A 81 23.21 -32.11 -12.86
CA LEU A 81 22.54 -32.29 -11.56
C LEU A 81 23.37 -33.09 -10.54
N LEU A 82 24.48 -33.70 -10.97
CA LEU A 82 25.36 -34.51 -10.12
C LEU A 82 26.42 -33.66 -9.39
N ASP A 83 26.77 -32.48 -9.91
CA ASP A 83 27.72 -31.53 -9.29
C ASP A 83 27.07 -30.67 -8.18
N LYS A 84 26.38 -31.31 -7.22
CA LYS A 84 25.83 -30.61 -6.04
C LYS A 84 26.91 -29.93 -5.19
N GLU A 85 28.16 -30.36 -5.31
CA GLU A 85 29.26 -30.01 -4.41
C GLU A 85 30.13 -28.82 -4.86
N VAL A 86 30.02 -28.35 -6.10
CA VAL A 86 30.98 -27.36 -6.67
C VAL A 86 30.48 -25.91 -6.66
N LEU A 87 29.18 -25.66 -6.48
CA LEU A 87 28.62 -24.30 -6.49
C LEU A 87 28.46 -23.72 -5.07
N PRO A 88 28.95 -22.49 -4.80
CA PRO A 88 28.79 -21.85 -3.50
C PRO A 88 27.31 -21.62 -3.19
N LEU A 89 26.94 -21.93 -1.95
CA LEU A 89 25.58 -21.85 -1.47
C LEU A 89 25.25 -20.40 -1.06
N GLU A 90 24.45 -19.70 -1.85
CA GLU A 90 24.14 -18.28 -1.61
C GLU A 90 22.90 -18.10 -0.71
N SER A 91 23.03 -17.32 0.36
CA SER A 91 21.91 -16.90 1.21
C SER A 91 21.07 -15.80 0.53
N PRO A 92 19.77 -15.68 0.86
CA PRO A 92 18.96 -14.59 0.33
C PRO A 92 19.47 -13.23 0.82
N LEU A 93 19.48 -12.25 -0.08
CA LEU A 93 19.87 -10.86 0.21
C LEU A 93 18.79 -10.13 1.02
N SER A 94 17.52 -10.46 0.75
CA SER A 94 16.36 -9.88 1.42
C SER A 94 15.27 -10.94 1.54
N VAL A 95 14.57 -10.93 2.68
CA VAL A 95 13.52 -11.90 3.01
C VAL A 95 12.32 -11.15 3.58
N LEU A 96 11.19 -11.19 2.86
CA LEU A 96 9.89 -10.76 3.38
C LEU A 96 9.11 -12.00 3.79
N PHE A 97 9.23 -12.38 5.06
CA PHE A 97 8.65 -13.62 5.57
C PHE A 97 7.14 -13.54 5.71
N GLY A 98 6.42 -14.52 5.15
CA GLY A 98 4.95 -14.61 5.30
C GLY A 98 4.21 -13.37 4.84
N LEU A 99 4.74 -12.70 3.80
CA LEU A 99 4.14 -11.51 3.19
C LEU A 99 2.71 -11.79 2.72
N HIS A 100 2.55 -12.92 2.01
CA HIS A 100 1.26 -13.54 1.74
C HIS A 100 0.97 -14.59 2.82
N GLY A 101 -0.31 -14.92 3.01
CA GLY A 101 -0.72 -15.87 4.03
C GLY A 101 -0.16 -17.30 3.85
N LYS A 102 -0.63 -18.22 4.69
CA LYS A 102 -0.19 -19.64 4.71
C LYS A 102 -0.44 -20.41 3.40
N THR A 103 -1.14 -19.82 2.45
CA THR A 103 -1.50 -20.38 1.16
C THR A 103 -0.48 -20.05 0.06
N GLY A 104 0.60 -19.36 0.41
CA GLY A 104 1.74 -19.13 -0.49
C GLY A 104 1.61 -17.90 -1.37
N VAL A 105 2.76 -17.53 -1.95
CA VAL A 105 2.82 -16.59 -3.07
C VAL A 105 2.40 -17.34 -4.33
N THR A 106 1.56 -16.75 -5.17
CA THR A 106 1.08 -17.38 -6.41
C THR A 106 1.84 -16.90 -7.64
N SER A 107 2.13 -15.61 -7.72
CA SER A 107 2.87 -15.02 -8.83
C SER A 107 3.69 -13.82 -8.38
N VAL A 108 4.75 -13.56 -9.15
CA VAL A 108 5.60 -12.36 -9.04
C VAL A 108 5.82 -11.83 -10.44
N THR A 109 5.48 -10.56 -10.67
CA THR A 109 5.60 -9.88 -11.96
C THR A 109 6.32 -8.56 -11.77
N CYS A 110 7.16 -8.17 -12.73
CA CYS A 110 7.81 -6.86 -12.73
C CYS A 110 7.14 -5.98 -13.78
N TYR A 111 6.85 -4.73 -13.43
CA TYR A 111 6.37 -3.74 -14.39
C TYR A 111 6.95 -2.37 -14.04
N ARG A 112 7.60 -1.75 -15.04
CA ARG A 112 8.45 -0.57 -14.85
C ARG A 112 9.48 -0.85 -13.74
N ASP A 113 9.48 -0.02 -12.69
CA ASP A 113 10.44 -0.09 -11.58
C ASP A 113 9.88 -0.77 -10.33
N TYR A 114 8.68 -1.34 -10.46
CA TYR A 114 7.97 -1.96 -9.38
C TYR A 114 7.87 -3.47 -9.55
N ILE A 115 7.85 -4.13 -8.41
CA ILE A 115 7.66 -5.58 -8.29
C ILE A 115 6.25 -5.78 -7.72
N TYR A 116 5.50 -6.69 -8.32
CA TYR A 116 4.16 -7.04 -7.89
C TYR A 116 4.16 -8.50 -7.46
N SER A 117 3.60 -8.77 -6.29
CA SER A 117 3.47 -10.13 -5.75
C SER A 117 2.03 -10.40 -5.35
N THR A 118 1.59 -11.64 -5.56
CA THR A 118 0.23 -12.08 -5.26
C THR A 118 0.20 -13.30 -4.39
N GLY A 119 -0.93 -13.51 -3.72
CA GLY A 119 -1.18 -14.75 -3.00
C GLY A 119 -2.68 -15.01 -2.85
N ARG A 120 -2.98 -16.20 -2.32
CA ARG A 120 -4.35 -16.60 -1.98
C ARG A 120 -4.80 -16.04 -0.62
N ASP A 121 -4.36 -14.82 -0.31
CA ASP A 121 -4.87 -13.97 0.77
C ASP A 121 -5.84 -12.88 0.24
N GLY A 122 -6.12 -12.92 -1.07
CA GLY A 122 -7.01 -12.00 -1.78
C GLY A 122 -6.41 -10.61 -1.98
N VAL A 123 -5.07 -10.55 -1.97
CA VAL A 123 -4.31 -9.31 -1.95
C VAL A 123 -3.09 -9.45 -2.86
N TYR A 124 -2.81 -8.38 -3.60
CA TYR A 124 -1.51 -8.20 -4.23
C TYR A 124 -0.77 -7.05 -3.57
N ARG A 125 0.56 -7.09 -3.62
CA ARG A 125 1.42 -6.08 -3.02
C ARG A 125 2.37 -5.53 -4.06
N GLN A 126 2.52 -4.22 -4.04
CA GLN A 126 3.50 -3.48 -4.82
C GLN A 126 4.72 -3.24 -3.96
N LEU A 127 5.89 -3.59 -4.49
CA LEU A 127 7.17 -3.50 -3.83
C LEU A 127 8.15 -2.71 -4.69
N GLN A 128 9.17 -2.18 -4.03
CA GLN A 128 10.31 -1.56 -4.66
C GLN A 128 11.59 -2.17 -4.10
N LEU A 129 12.60 -2.29 -4.95
CA LEU A 129 13.93 -2.69 -4.53
C LEU A 129 14.74 -1.44 -4.21
N GLN A 130 15.14 -1.28 -2.94
CA GLN A 130 16.08 -0.24 -2.52
C GLN A 130 17.43 -0.88 -2.22
N GLY A 131 18.39 -0.71 -3.14
CA GLY A 131 19.66 -1.42 -3.10
C GLY A 131 19.46 -2.93 -3.20
N THR A 132 19.61 -3.64 -2.08
CA THR A 132 19.40 -5.09 -1.98
C THR A 132 18.21 -5.47 -1.09
N GLN A 133 17.47 -4.49 -0.56
CA GLN A 133 16.33 -4.70 0.34
C GLN A 133 15.00 -4.52 -0.40
N LEU A 134 14.08 -5.45 -0.17
CA LEU A 134 12.71 -5.36 -0.67
C LEU A 134 11.88 -4.51 0.30
N GLU A 135 11.28 -3.45 -0.21
CA GLU A 135 10.36 -2.61 0.54
C GLU A 135 8.93 -2.78 0.02
N VAL A 136 7.97 -3.00 0.91
CA VAL A 136 6.54 -3.02 0.57
C VAL A 136 6.05 -1.58 0.53
N LEU A 137 5.59 -1.14 -0.64
CA LEU A 137 5.03 0.19 -0.82
C LEU A 137 3.53 0.21 -0.55
N ARG A 138 2.80 -0.77 -1.11
CA ARG A 138 1.34 -0.82 -0.97
C ARG A 138 0.79 -2.23 -0.99
N LYS A 139 -0.37 -2.36 -0.35
CA LYS A 139 -1.22 -3.54 -0.31
C LYS A 139 -2.50 -3.19 -1.05
N HIS A 140 -2.95 -4.04 -1.97
CA HIS A 140 -4.16 -3.80 -2.74
C HIS A 140 -5.09 -5.01 -2.65
N ARG A 141 -6.37 -4.72 -2.40
CA ARG A 141 -7.46 -5.68 -2.55
C ARG A 141 -8.27 -5.26 -3.78
N PRO A 142 -8.18 -6.00 -4.90
CA PRO A 142 -8.74 -5.57 -6.19
C PRO A 142 -10.25 -5.40 -6.14
N CYS A 143 -10.99 -6.46 -5.78
CA CYS A 143 -12.43 -6.40 -5.65
C CYS A 143 -12.94 -7.29 -4.51
N LYS A 144 -14.17 -7.03 -4.06
CA LYS A 144 -14.77 -7.77 -2.94
C LYS A 144 -14.97 -9.24 -3.34
N GLY A 145 -14.37 -10.12 -2.55
CA GLY A 145 -14.56 -11.56 -2.68
C GLY A 145 -13.57 -12.26 -3.61
N LEU A 146 -12.70 -11.56 -4.33
CA LEU A 146 -11.60 -12.20 -5.05
C LEU A 146 -10.53 -12.65 -4.04
N GLN A 147 -10.74 -13.83 -3.46
CA GLN A 147 -9.92 -14.33 -2.36
C GLN A 147 -8.64 -15.00 -2.85
N TRP A 148 -8.65 -15.54 -4.07
CA TRP A 148 -7.56 -16.32 -4.62
C TRP A 148 -7.02 -15.60 -5.84
N ILE A 149 -6.00 -14.78 -5.65
CA ILE A 149 -5.30 -14.15 -6.77
C ILE A 149 -4.20 -15.11 -7.20
N GLU A 150 -4.20 -15.51 -8.46
CA GLU A 150 -3.26 -16.48 -9.00
C GLU A 150 -2.18 -15.80 -9.84
N GLU A 151 -2.54 -14.73 -10.57
CA GLU A 151 -1.61 -14.06 -11.47
C GLU A 151 -1.96 -12.59 -11.66
N LEU A 152 -0.93 -11.79 -11.98
CA LEU A 152 -1.05 -10.40 -12.44
C LEU A 152 -0.43 -10.28 -13.83
N ARG A 153 -1.16 -9.62 -14.73
CA ARG A 153 -0.67 -9.33 -16.07
C ARG A 153 -0.85 -7.86 -16.38
N PHE A 154 0.21 -7.25 -16.89
CA PHE A 154 0.13 -5.91 -17.45
C PHE A 154 -0.17 -6.02 -18.93
N THR A 155 -1.17 -5.29 -19.38
CA THR A 155 -1.49 -5.14 -20.80
C THR A 155 -0.49 -4.18 -21.47
N PRO A 156 -0.40 -4.15 -22.81
CA PRO A 156 0.48 -3.22 -23.52
C PRO A 156 0.14 -1.74 -23.26
N ASP A 157 -1.13 -1.41 -23.02
CA ASP A 157 -1.62 -0.07 -22.63
C ASP A 157 -1.34 0.25 -21.14
N GLY A 158 -0.82 -0.70 -20.36
CA GLY A 158 -0.40 -0.50 -18.97
C GLY A 158 -1.49 -0.75 -17.92
N ASP A 159 -2.65 -1.26 -18.31
CA ASP A 159 -3.65 -1.74 -17.35
C ASP A 159 -3.16 -3.00 -16.64
N LEU A 160 -3.50 -3.11 -15.35
CA LEU A 160 -3.20 -4.27 -14.54
C LEU A 160 -4.42 -5.19 -14.48
N LEU A 161 -4.31 -6.34 -15.12
CA LEU A 161 -5.28 -7.42 -15.02
C LEU A 161 -4.95 -8.31 -13.82
N VAL A 162 -5.96 -8.51 -12.98
CA VAL A 162 -5.89 -9.39 -11.82
C VAL A 162 -6.68 -10.67 -12.10
N LEU A 163 -5.97 -11.79 -12.15
CA LEU A 163 -6.54 -13.10 -12.47
C LEU A 163 -6.67 -13.91 -11.19
N GLY A 164 -7.84 -14.51 -10.98
CA GLY A 164 -8.08 -15.26 -9.76
C GLY A 164 -9.42 -15.96 -9.70
N PHE A 165 -9.79 -16.38 -8.51
CA PHE A 165 -11.04 -17.07 -8.25
C PHE A 165 -11.89 -16.35 -7.20
N HIS A 166 -13.17 -16.20 -7.54
CA HIS A 166 -14.24 -15.81 -6.65
C HIS A 166 -15.18 -16.99 -6.46
N ALA A 167 -15.05 -17.68 -5.33
CA ALA A 167 -15.76 -18.93 -5.05
C ALA A 167 -15.55 -19.98 -6.15
N ASP A 168 -16.59 -20.30 -6.91
CA ASP A 168 -16.59 -21.29 -7.99
C ASP A 168 -16.29 -20.69 -9.38
N ASN A 169 -16.06 -19.37 -9.45
CA ASN A 169 -15.83 -18.66 -10.70
C ASN A 169 -14.37 -18.27 -10.86
N PHE A 170 -13.84 -18.41 -12.08
CA PHE A 170 -12.61 -17.76 -12.49
C PHE A 170 -12.94 -16.34 -12.94
N VAL A 171 -12.12 -15.37 -12.51
CA VAL A 171 -12.35 -13.95 -12.73
C VAL A 171 -11.09 -13.30 -13.31
N VAL A 172 -11.29 -12.46 -14.31
CA VAL A 172 -10.29 -11.51 -14.81
C VAL A 172 -10.82 -10.12 -14.54
N TRP A 173 -10.11 -9.36 -13.71
CA TRP A 173 -10.54 -8.03 -13.25
C TRP A 173 -9.56 -6.95 -13.72
N SER A 174 -10.06 -5.84 -14.26
CA SER A 174 -9.26 -4.68 -14.67
C SER A 174 -9.09 -3.72 -13.50
N SER A 175 -7.84 -3.36 -13.19
CA SER A 175 -7.56 -2.34 -12.18
C SER A 175 -7.86 -0.92 -12.63
N ARG A 176 -7.82 -0.65 -13.94
CA ARG A 176 -8.14 0.66 -14.51
C ARG A 176 -9.64 0.93 -14.49
N THR A 177 -10.46 0.00 -15.00
CA THR A 177 -11.92 0.21 -15.06
C THR A 177 -12.62 -0.16 -13.76
N GLY A 178 -12.00 -1.02 -12.94
CA GLY A 178 -12.61 -1.54 -11.72
C GLY A 178 -13.65 -2.64 -11.97
N GLU A 179 -13.69 -3.23 -13.16
CA GLU A 179 -14.72 -4.17 -13.60
C GLU A 179 -14.19 -5.59 -13.84
N ASN A 180 -15.11 -6.57 -13.79
CA ASN A 180 -14.82 -7.94 -14.20
C ASN A 180 -14.93 -8.05 -15.73
N ILE A 181 -13.80 -8.26 -16.40
CA ILE A 181 -13.75 -8.53 -17.85
C ILE A 181 -14.35 -9.91 -18.16
N HIS A 182 -14.00 -10.90 -17.33
CA HIS A 182 -14.47 -12.28 -17.44
C HIS A 182 -14.93 -12.81 -16.08
N CYS A 183 -15.99 -13.61 -16.08
CA CYS A 183 -16.47 -14.36 -14.92
C CYS A 183 -16.98 -15.73 -15.40
N ILE A 184 -16.18 -16.78 -15.20
CA ILE A 184 -16.39 -18.10 -15.81
C ILE A 184 -16.67 -19.15 -14.74
N PRO A 185 -17.86 -19.80 -14.73
CA PRO A 185 -18.23 -20.81 -13.74
C PRO A 185 -17.52 -22.14 -13.96
N CYS A 186 -16.37 -22.29 -13.31
CA CYS A 186 -15.46 -23.44 -13.48
C CYS A 186 -15.48 -24.43 -12.31
N GLY A 187 -16.15 -24.09 -11.21
CA GLY A 187 -16.18 -24.90 -9.99
C GLY A 187 -14.99 -24.67 -9.04
N GLY A 188 -14.27 -23.54 -9.21
CA GLY A 188 -13.26 -23.03 -8.27
C GLY A 188 -11.81 -23.40 -8.60
N GLY A 189 -10.87 -22.69 -7.94
CA GLY A 189 -9.44 -22.71 -8.26
C GLY A 189 -8.63 -23.90 -7.75
N HIS A 190 -9.27 -24.90 -7.12
CA HIS A 190 -8.61 -26.12 -6.65
C HIS A 190 -8.34 -27.15 -7.77
N ARG A 191 -8.85 -26.89 -8.98
CA ARG A 191 -8.77 -27.79 -10.13
C ARG A 191 -7.59 -27.41 -11.01
N SER A 192 -7.22 -28.25 -11.96
CA SER A 192 -6.26 -27.89 -12.99
C SER A 192 -6.88 -26.91 -13.97
N TRP A 193 -6.21 -25.80 -14.23
CA TRP A 193 -6.65 -24.77 -15.17
C TRP A 193 -5.43 -24.08 -15.79
N SER A 194 -5.65 -23.39 -16.90
CA SER A 194 -4.69 -22.49 -17.53
C SER A 194 -5.43 -21.34 -18.21
N TYR A 195 -4.84 -20.15 -18.17
CA TYR A 195 -5.36 -18.96 -18.83
C TYR A 195 -4.30 -18.39 -19.77
N CYS A 196 -4.68 -18.12 -21.00
CA CYS A 196 -3.85 -17.46 -22.00
C CYS A 196 -4.62 -16.24 -22.54
N SER A 197 -3.89 -15.15 -22.76
CA SER A 197 -4.44 -13.94 -23.36
C SER A 197 -3.50 -13.53 -24.49
N SER A 198 -4.05 -13.33 -25.68
CA SER A 198 -3.36 -12.79 -26.84
C SER A 198 -4.12 -11.55 -27.33
N PRO A 199 -3.51 -10.72 -28.20
CA PRO A 199 -4.21 -9.60 -28.83
C PRO A 199 -5.46 -10.01 -29.63
N GLU A 200 -5.54 -11.28 -30.04
CA GLU A 200 -6.59 -11.82 -30.90
C GLU A 200 -7.72 -12.48 -30.08
N ALA A 201 -7.39 -13.12 -28.95
CA ALA A 201 -8.35 -13.84 -28.14
C ALA A 201 -7.86 -14.11 -26.71
N ASP A 202 -8.84 -14.29 -25.82
CA ASP A 202 -8.64 -14.86 -24.50
C ASP A 202 -9.11 -16.33 -24.47
N ALA A 203 -8.30 -17.20 -23.88
CA ALA A 203 -8.59 -18.61 -23.73
C ALA A 203 -8.40 -19.07 -22.27
N PHE A 204 -9.40 -19.77 -21.74
CA PHE A 204 -9.37 -20.36 -20.41
C PHE A 204 -9.73 -21.85 -20.47
N ALA A 205 -8.77 -22.71 -20.17
CA ALA A 205 -8.95 -24.16 -20.12
C ALA A 205 -9.00 -24.65 -18.68
N PHE A 206 -9.95 -25.52 -18.33
CA PHE A 206 -10.09 -26.04 -16.97
C PHE A 206 -10.71 -27.44 -16.93
N VAL A 207 -10.37 -28.22 -15.90
CA VAL A 207 -10.96 -29.54 -15.69
C VAL A 207 -12.26 -29.45 -14.89
N LYS A 208 -13.34 -30.04 -15.37
CA LYS A 208 -14.63 -30.13 -14.67
C LYS A 208 -15.30 -31.47 -14.97
N CYS A 209 -15.72 -32.18 -13.93
CA CYS A 209 -16.40 -33.48 -14.04
C CYS A 209 -15.65 -34.56 -14.84
N GLY A 210 -14.32 -34.48 -14.93
CA GLY A 210 -13.48 -35.41 -15.72
C GLY A 210 -13.14 -34.92 -17.12
N ASP A 211 -13.82 -33.86 -17.60
CA ASP A 211 -13.61 -33.30 -18.93
C ASP A 211 -12.71 -32.05 -18.89
N VAL A 212 -12.01 -31.79 -20.00
CA VAL A 212 -11.31 -30.53 -20.24
C VAL A 212 -12.29 -29.58 -20.94
N MET A 213 -12.66 -28.52 -20.23
CA MET A 213 -13.50 -27.45 -20.73
C MET A 213 -12.61 -26.34 -21.32
N LEU A 214 -13.00 -25.80 -22.46
CA LEU A 214 -12.35 -24.63 -23.07
C LEU A 214 -13.36 -23.49 -23.19
N TYR A 215 -13.06 -22.38 -22.54
CA TYR A 215 -13.70 -21.09 -22.81
C TYR A 215 -12.80 -20.29 -23.73
N TYR A 216 -13.37 -19.73 -24.78
CA TYR A 216 -12.68 -18.95 -25.80
C TYR A 216 -13.51 -17.70 -26.11
N ARG A 217 -12.85 -16.54 -26.13
CA ARG A 217 -13.47 -15.27 -26.51
C ARG A 217 -12.53 -14.52 -27.44
N GLU A 218 -13.00 -14.23 -28.64
CA GLU A 218 -12.29 -13.34 -29.57
C GLU A 218 -12.24 -11.93 -29.01
N ALA A 219 -11.18 -11.20 -29.35
CA ALA A 219 -11.02 -9.79 -29.06
C ALA A 219 -12.00 -8.95 -29.91
N VAL A 220 -13.29 -9.07 -29.61
CA VAL A 220 -14.33 -8.24 -30.22
C VAL A 220 -14.29 -6.87 -29.55
N PRO A 221 -14.31 -5.76 -30.30
CA PRO A 221 -14.45 -4.43 -29.72
C PRO A 221 -15.68 -4.39 -28.81
N CYS A 222 -15.50 -3.97 -27.56
CA CYS A 222 -16.59 -3.87 -26.61
C CYS A 222 -17.69 -2.94 -27.18
N GLU A 223 -18.92 -3.45 -27.31
CA GLU A 223 -20.07 -2.65 -27.77
C GLU A 223 -20.42 -1.52 -26.76
N GLN A 224 -20.07 -1.70 -25.49
CA GLN A 224 -20.19 -0.68 -24.46
C GLN A 224 -18.90 0.15 -24.39
N GLN A 225 -18.96 1.37 -24.90
CA GLN A 225 -17.91 2.36 -24.71
C GLN A 225 -18.20 3.21 -23.47
N VAL A 226 -17.20 3.30 -22.58
CA VAL A 226 -17.24 4.26 -21.47
C VAL A 226 -17.04 5.65 -22.06
N LEU A 227 -18.12 6.43 -22.16
CA LEU A 227 -18.08 7.80 -22.69
C LEU A 227 -17.46 8.80 -21.71
N LEU A 228 -17.60 8.51 -20.42
CA LEU A 228 -17.03 9.31 -19.34
C LEU A 228 -16.63 8.37 -18.21
N GLU A 229 -15.36 8.44 -17.80
CA GLU A 229 -14.87 7.63 -16.70
C GLU A 229 -15.52 8.06 -15.37
N SER A 230 -15.90 7.08 -14.56
CA SER A 230 -16.49 7.34 -13.24
C SER A 230 -15.40 7.75 -12.24
N LEU A 231 -15.58 8.91 -11.60
CA LEU A 231 -14.69 9.32 -10.51
C LEU A 231 -15.00 8.55 -9.22
N HIS A 232 -16.27 8.47 -8.81
CA HIS A 232 -16.73 7.77 -7.60
C HIS A 232 -18.09 7.12 -7.84
N GLY A 233 -18.34 6.00 -7.17
CA GLY A 233 -19.63 5.27 -7.27
C GLY A 233 -20.71 5.80 -6.32
N ARG A 234 -20.35 6.70 -5.41
CA ARG A 234 -21.24 7.33 -4.41
C ARG A 234 -20.81 8.78 -4.16
N GLU A 235 -21.53 9.45 -3.26
CA GLU A 235 -21.31 10.84 -2.87
C GLU A 235 -19.85 11.12 -2.49
N ILE A 236 -19.33 12.26 -2.95
CA ILE A 236 -18.04 12.79 -2.51
C ILE A 236 -18.29 13.58 -1.24
N VAL A 237 -17.68 13.14 -0.14
CA VAL A 237 -17.94 13.67 1.21
C VAL A 237 -16.87 14.68 1.62
N CYS A 238 -15.66 14.57 1.08
CA CYS A 238 -14.56 15.46 1.42
C CYS A 238 -13.61 15.66 0.23
N VAL A 239 -13.01 16.85 0.18
CA VAL A 239 -12.01 17.22 -0.84
C VAL A 239 -10.90 18.04 -0.19
N ARG A 240 -9.66 17.85 -0.64
CA ARG A 240 -8.50 18.68 -0.24
C ARG A 240 -7.58 18.91 -1.44
N ARG A 241 -7.00 20.10 -1.54
CA ARG A 241 -5.89 20.39 -2.46
C ARG A 241 -4.60 19.85 -1.82
N LEU A 242 -3.86 19.03 -2.56
CA LEU A 242 -2.57 18.50 -2.12
C LEU A 242 -1.45 19.52 -2.36
N GLY A 243 -1.49 20.22 -3.50
CA GLY A 243 -0.46 21.17 -3.92
C GLY A 243 -0.50 21.40 -5.42
N ALA A 244 0.54 22.02 -5.95
CA ALA A 244 0.76 22.12 -7.39
C ALA A 244 2.06 21.41 -7.77
N VAL A 245 2.09 20.83 -8.96
CA VAL A 245 3.27 20.19 -9.55
C VAL A 245 3.67 20.97 -10.78
N GLU A 246 4.94 21.33 -10.88
CA GLU A 246 5.48 21.97 -12.08
C GLU A 246 5.83 20.91 -13.11
N VAL A 247 5.28 21.04 -14.31
CA VAL A 247 5.56 20.12 -15.42
C VAL A 247 6.16 20.93 -16.57
N PRO A 248 7.31 20.51 -17.14
CA PRO A 248 7.90 21.20 -18.27
C PRO A 248 6.91 21.37 -19.42
N GLY A 249 6.68 22.61 -19.85
CA GLY A 249 5.75 22.93 -20.94
C GLY A 249 4.28 23.09 -20.55
N HIS A 250 3.94 23.00 -19.26
CA HIS A 250 2.59 23.23 -18.74
C HIS A 250 2.58 24.30 -17.64
N THR A 251 1.40 24.90 -17.41
CA THR A 251 1.11 25.64 -16.18
C THR A 251 1.16 24.68 -14.99
N ALA A 252 1.51 25.18 -13.81
CA ALA A 252 1.57 24.37 -12.59
C ALA A 252 0.22 23.66 -12.36
N LEU A 253 0.24 22.33 -12.35
CA LEU A 253 -0.96 21.51 -12.29
C LEU A 253 -1.38 21.29 -10.84
N ASN A 254 -2.59 21.68 -10.49
CA ASN A 254 -3.12 21.48 -9.15
C ASN A 254 -3.58 20.03 -8.96
N VAL A 255 -3.06 19.40 -7.90
CA VAL A 255 -3.41 18.04 -7.51
C VAL A 255 -4.39 18.09 -6.34
N PHE A 256 -5.46 17.31 -6.44
CA PHE A 256 -6.51 17.21 -5.44
C PHE A 256 -6.67 15.77 -4.97
N ILE A 257 -7.30 15.62 -3.81
CA ILE A 257 -7.80 14.35 -3.32
C ILE A 257 -9.25 14.48 -2.91
N THR A 258 -10.06 13.50 -3.32
CA THR A 258 -11.47 13.34 -2.95
C THR A 258 -11.64 12.08 -2.11
N GLY A 259 -12.54 12.11 -1.13
CA GLY A 259 -12.96 10.95 -0.36
C GLY A 259 -14.46 10.75 -0.47
N SER A 260 -14.88 9.50 -0.63
CA SER A 260 -16.27 9.15 -0.94
C SER A 260 -16.88 8.13 0.03
N GLU A 261 -18.21 8.08 0.01
CA GLU A 261 -18.99 7.03 0.66
C GLU A 261 -18.75 5.64 0.05
N ASP A 262 -18.21 5.57 -1.17
CA ASP A 262 -17.87 4.31 -1.86
C ASP A 262 -16.64 3.58 -1.27
N THR A 263 -16.16 4.02 -0.11
CA THR A 263 -14.98 3.51 0.61
C THR A 263 -13.65 3.77 -0.09
N THR A 264 -13.62 4.67 -1.07
CA THR A 264 -12.39 5.04 -1.78
C THR A 264 -12.03 6.51 -1.60
N ALA A 265 -10.73 6.79 -1.69
CA ALA A 265 -10.22 8.13 -1.93
C ALA A 265 -9.51 8.16 -3.28
N CYS A 266 -9.67 9.23 -4.05
CA CYS A 266 -9.10 9.37 -5.38
C CYS A 266 -8.21 10.60 -5.43
N VAL A 267 -6.95 10.42 -5.82
CA VAL A 267 -6.05 11.51 -6.20
C VAL A 267 -6.31 11.83 -7.65
N LEU A 268 -6.46 13.12 -7.97
CA LEU A 268 -6.81 13.57 -9.31
C LEU A 268 -6.11 14.89 -9.65
N VAL A 269 -5.92 15.12 -10.95
CA VAL A 269 -5.48 16.40 -11.50
C VAL A 269 -6.66 17.04 -12.22
N LEU A 270 -6.82 18.35 -12.04
CA LEU A 270 -7.74 19.13 -12.88
C LEU A 270 -6.96 19.62 -14.09
N SER A 271 -7.22 19.04 -15.25
CA SER A 271 -6.59 19.47 -16.50
C SER A 271 -7.28 20.73 -17.01
N GLU A 272 -6.54 21.83 -17.11
CA GLU A 272 -7.07 23.10 -17.65
C GLU A 272 -7.46 22.97 -19.13
N ARG A 273 -6.78 22.10 -19.89
CA ARG A 273 -7.02 21.88 -21.32
C ARG A 273 -8.31 21.12 -21.58
N SER A 274 -8.51 19.98 -20.91
CA SER A 274 -9.70 19.15 -21.10
C SER A 274 -10.88 19.58 -20.21
N ARG A 275 -10.63 20.46 -19.22
CA ARG A 275 -11.58 20.81 -18.16
C ARG A 275 -12.17 19.58 -17.45
N ALA A 276 -11.37 18.51 -17.40
CA ALA A 276 -11.75 17.23 -16.82
C ALA A 276 -10.93 16.95 -15.57
N ALA A 277 -11.55 16.25 -14.62
CA ALA A 277 -10.85 15.63 -13.50
C ALA A 277 -10.27 14.29 -13.96
N VAL A 278 -8.95 14.21 -14.04
CA VAL A 278 -8.25 12.99 -14.46
C VAL A 278 -7.76 12.27 -13.20
N PRO A 279 -8.29 11.07 -12.88
CA PRO A 279 -7.84 10.30 -11.73
C PRO A 279 -6.43 9.75 -11.99
N ILE A 280 -5.52 9.93 -11.02
CA ILE A 280 -4.12 9.46 -11.13
C ILE A 280 -3.79 8.33 -10.14
N ALA A 281 -4.51 8.25 -9.01
CA ALA A 281 -4.36 7.15 -8.06
C ALA A 281 -5.64 6.92 -7.26
N ARG A 282 -5.98 5.66 -7.02
CA ARG A 282 -7.14 5.26 -6.19
C ARG A 282 -6.68 4.54 -4.93
N LEU A 283 -7.21 4.95 -3.79
CA LEU A 283 -6.94 4.40 -2.46
C LEU A 283 -8.18 3.67 -1.98
N SER A 284 -8.07 2.36 -1.72
CA SER A 284 -9.19 1.48 -1.41
C SER A 284 -8.97 0.63 -0.15
N ASP A 285 -8.07 1.05 0.75
CA ASP A 285 -7.80 0.33 2.01
C ASP A 285 -8.89 0.52 3.08
N HIS A 286 -9.78 1.49 2.90
CA HIS A 286 -10.87 1.74 3.85
C HIS A 286 -11.93 0.62 3.80
N ILE A 287 -12.36 0.16 4.96
CA ILE A 287 -13.43 -0.84 5.08
C ILE A 287 -14.84 -0.23 5.06
N SER A 288 -14.93 1.10 5.12
CA SER A 288 -16.16 1.88 5.19
C SER A 288 -15.93 3.25 4.53
N SER A 289 -16.97 4.09 4.47
CA SER A 289 -16.89 5.45 3.90
C SER A 289 -15.72 6.27 4.42
N VAL A 290 -15.09 7.04 3.51
CA VAL A 290 -14.04 8.02 3.82
C VAL A 290 -14.72 9.37 4.07
N ARG A 291 -14.66 9.86 5.31
CA ARG A 291 -15.37 11.09 5.73
C ARG A 291 -14.46 12.30 5.93
N ALA A 292 -13.19 12.06 6.25
CA ALA A 292 -12.26 13.11 6.62
C ALA A 292 -10.91 12.91 5.94
N LEU A 293 -10.35 14.02 5.47
CA LEU A 293 -9.02 14.09 4.88
C LEU A 293 -8.24 15.22 5.55
N ALA A 294 -7.03 14.92 6.01
CA ALA A 294 -6.10 15.88 6.58
C ALA A 294 -4.70 15.68 5.99
N LEU A 295 -3.96 16.77 5.83
CA LEU A 295 -2.66 16.78 5.16
C LEU A 295 -1.59 17.28 6.12
N ALA A 296 -0.42 16.63 6.09
CA ALA A 296 0.78 17.05 6.78
C ALA A 296 1.94 17.07 5.78
N GLY A 297 2.49 18.24 5.48
CA GLY A 297 3.59 18.36 4.54
C GLY A 297 4.25 19.72 4.63
N ASN A 298 5.50 19.79 4.19
CA ASN A 298 6.10 21.07 3.85
C ASN A 298 5.46 21.50 2.53
N GLU A 299 4.78 22.64 2.53
CA GLU A 299 4.48 23.31 1.27
C GLU A 299 5.84 23.60 0.61
N ASP A 300 6.00 23.08 -0.60
CA ASP A 300 7.09 23.31 -1.54
C ASP A 300 8.46 22.72 -1.15
N CYS A 301 8.70 21.48 -1.56
CA CYS A 301 10.07 21.04 -1.84
C CYS A 301 10.47 21.83 -3.10
N GLY A 302 11.49 22.69 -3.02
CA GLY A 302 11.89 23.62 -4.10
C GLY A 302 12.30 22.99 -5.45
N ASP A 303 12.03 21.71 -5.64
CA ASP A 303 12.33 20.90 -6.82
C ASP A 303 11.09 20.73 -7.74
N GLY A 304 9.99 21.43 -7.50
CA GLY A 304 8.75 21.33 -8.31
C GLY A 304 7.94 20.04 -8.11
N ASN A 305 8.45 19.12 -7.28
CA ASN A 305 7.81 17.86 -6.92
C ASN A 305 7.02 17.99 -5.60
N LEU A 306 5.87 17.32 -5.54
CA LEU A 306 4.97 17.37 -4.41
C LEU A 306 5.10 16.10 -3.56
N SER A 307 5.53 16.23 -2.30
CA SER A 307 5.57 15.12 -1.35
C SER A 307 4.74 15.46 -0.10
N VAL A 308 3.60 14.80 0.07
CA VAL A 308 2.64 15.09 1.14
C VAL A 308 2.31 13.83 1.91
N LEU A 309 2.18 13.96 3.23
CA LEU A 309 1.61 12.92 4.08
C LEU A 309 0.09 13.15 4.20
N LEU A 310 -0.67 12.19 3.72
CA LEU A 310 -2.13 12.17 3.76
C LEU A 310 -2.61 11.32 4.93
N PHE A 311 -3.59 11.84 5.66
CA PHE A 311 -4.43 11.08 6.56
C PHE A 311 -5.85 11.05 6.03
N SER A 312 -6.42 9.85 5.97
CA SER A 312 -7.80 9.63 5.60
C SER A 312 -8.50 8.85 6.69
N ALA A 313 -9.71 9.24 7.05
CA ALA A 313 -10.47 8.58 8.10
C ALA A 313 -11.94 8.54 7.79
N GLY A 314 -12.65 7.63 8.46
CA GLY A 314 -14.09 7.56 8.32
C GLY A 314 -14.72 6.49 9.19
N GLY A 315 -15.51 5.62 8.57
CA GLY A 315 -16.26 4.61 9.31
C GLY A 315 -15.39 3.57 10.02
N ARG A 316 -15.99 2.88 10.99
CA ARG A 316 -15.34 1.80 11.76
C ARG A 316 -14.09 2.25 12.51
N ALA A 317 -14.05 3.53 12.90
CA ALA A 317 -12.95 4.18 13.58
C ALA A 317 -11.59 3.83 12.96
N GLN A 318 -11.51 3.89 11.62
CA GLN A 318 -10.31 3.61 10.83
C GLN A 318 -9.64 4.92 10.38
N ILE A 319 -8.32 4.99 10.53
CA ILE A 319 -7.46 6.01 9.95
C ILE A 319 -6.40 5.30 9.10
N GLU A 320 -6.24 5.74 7.87
CA GLU A 320 -5.19 5.28 6.96
C GLU A 320 -4.28 6.45 6.60
N CYS A 321 -2.98 6.21 6.66
CA CYS A 321 -1.93 7.18 6.41
C CYS A 321 -1.10 6.78 5.19
N TYR A 322 -0.92 7.71 4.26
CA TYR A 322 -0.21 7.52 3.01
C TYR A 322 0.82 8.62 2.80
N ARG A 323 1.97 8.29 2.21
CA ARG A 323 2.88 9.26 1.62
C ARG A 323 2.61 9.30 0.12
N LEU A 324 2.17 10.46 -0.36
CA LEU A 324 1.92 10.73 -1.77
C LEU A 324 3.12 11.50 -2.33
N GLN A 325 3.70 11.00 -3.41
CA GLN A 325 4.75 11.68 -4.16
C GLN A 325 4.26 11.87 -5.59
N CYS A 326 4.01 13.12 -5.96
CA CYS A 326 3.55 13.48 -7.29
C CYS A 326 4.70 14.16 -8.05
N VAL A 327 4.98 13.67 -9.25
CA VAL A 327 6.06 14.11 -10.12
C VAL A 327 5.48 14.39 -11.50
N GLY A 328 5.96 15.45 -12.17
CA GLY A 328 5.58 15.75 -13.54
C GLY A 328 6.06 14.65 -14.50
N ASP A 329 5.13 14.01 -15.20
CA ASP A 329 5.42 13.02 -16.24
C ASP A 329 4.71 13.41 -17.54
N PRO A 330 5.40 14.10 -18.47
CA PRO A 330 4.80 14.55 -19.72
C PRO A 330 4.41 13.41 -20.67
N ALA A 331 4.84 12.17 -20.41
CA ALA A 331 4.44 11.00 -21.20
C ALA A 331 3.07 10.45 -20.80
N SER A 332 2.60 10.77 -19.59
CA SER A 332 1.30 10.35 -19.07
C SER A 332 0.16 11.24 -19.57
N GLU A 333 -1.05 10.70 -19.70
CA GLU A 333 -2.24 11.48 -20.09
C GLU A 333 -2.59 12.57 -19.06
N SER A 334 -2.34 12.29 -17.77
CA SER A 334 -2.54 13.23 -16.66
C SER A 334 -1.42 14.26 -16.51
N ALA A 335 -0.32 14.13 -17.25
CA ALA A 335 0.93 14.88 -17.11
C ALA A 335 1.61 14.78 -15.71
N VAL A 336 1.05 13.99 -14.80
CA VAL A 336 1.51 13.82 -13.41
C VAL A 336 1.40 12.35 -13.05
N ASP A 337 2.50 11.75 -12.61
CA ASP A 337 2.53 10.44 -11.99
C ASP A 337 2.43 10.58 -10.46
N CYS A 338 1.75 9.65 -9.80
CA CYS A 338 1.56 9.65 -8.36
C CYS A 338 2.00 8.32 -7.75
N GLN A 339 3.19 8.32 -7.14
CA GLN A 339 3.60 7.22 -6.29
C GLN A 339 2.89 7.36 -4.94
N VAL A 340 2.21 6.30 -4.51
CA VAL A 340 1.65 6.25 -3.16
C VAL A 340 2.15 5.07 -2.34
N VAL A 341 2.67 5.42 -1.15
CA VAL A 341 3.24 4.51 -0.17
C VAL A 341 2.31 4.48 1.04
N HIS A 342 1.84 3.30 1.42
CA HIS A 342 1.09 3.10 2.66
C HIS A 342 2.06 3.18 3.85
N VAL A 343 1.81 4.13 4.75
CA VAL A 343 2.69 4.42 5.89
C VAL A 343 2.19 3.74 7.14
N ALA A 344 0.92 3.91 7.50
CA ALA A 344 0.38 3.35 8.73
C ALA A 344 -1.15 3.20 8.63
N SER A 345 -1.68 2.23 9.36
CA SER A 345 -3.12 2.03 9.56
C SER A 345 -3.42 2.03 11.05
N HIS A 346 -4.52 2.65 11.46
CA HIS A 346 -5.04 2.57 12.80
C HIS A 346 -6.53 2.21 12.77
N ARG A 347 -6.93 1.31 13.67
CA ARG A 347 -8.34 1.04 13.93
C ARG A 347 -8.57 0.83 15.41
N LEU A 348 -9.52 1.57 15.98
CA LEU A 348 -9.81 1.54 17.42
C LEU A 348 -10.12 0.12 17.92
N ASP A 349 -10.84 -0.66 17.11
CA ASP A 349 -11.30 -2.01 17.44
C ASP A 349 -10.26 -3.13 17.23
N GLU A 350 -9.06 -2.81 16.77
CA GLU A 350 -8.12 -3.85 16.34
C GLU A 350 -7.75 -4.82 17.47
N TYR A 351 -7.61 -4.30 18.69
CA TYR A 351 -7.38 -5.10 19.88
C TYR A 351 -8.54 -6.06 20.18
N TRP A 352 -9.79 -5.60 20.00
CA TRP A 352 -10.97 -6.43 20.20
C TRP A 352 -11.00 -7.63 19.24
N GLU A 353 -10.67 -7.41 17.97
CA GLU A 353 -10.66 -8.49 16.98
C GLU A 353 -9.58 -9.54 17.24
N ARG A 354 -8.46 -9.16 17.88
CA ARG A 354 -7.39 -10.07 18.27
C ARG A 354 -7.73 -10.93 19.51
N LYS A 355 -8.77 -10.59 20.29
CA LYS A 355 -9.17 -11.39 21.46
C LYS A 355 -9.79 -12.73 21.06
N LYS A 356 -9.19 -13.83 21.53
CA LYS A 356 -9.70 -15.21 21.33
C LYS A 356 -11.13 -15.43 21.85
N ASN A 357 -11.52 -14.73 22.92
CA ASN A 357 -12.83 -14.89 23.58
C ASN A 357 -13.86 -13.82 23.19
N ARG A 358 -13.73 -13.17 22.02
CA ARG A 358 -14.61 -12.06 21.58
C ARG A 358 -16.11 -12.36 21.62
N HIS A 359 -16.51 -13.61 21.48
CA HIS A 359 -17.92 -14.05 21.51
C HIS A 359 -18.53 -14.01 22.93
N LYS A 360 -17.72 -13.81 23.97
CA LYS A 360 -18.16 -13.75 25.38
C LYS A 360 -18.23 -12.34 25.95
N LEU A 361 -17.77 -11.34 25.21
CA LEU A 361 -17.74 -9.96 25.68
C LEU A 361 -18.59 -9.08 24.73
N VAL A 362 -19.21 -8.03 25.25
CA VAL A 362 -19.94 -7.05 24.45
C VAL A 362 -18.95 -6.06 23.86
N LYS A 363 -18.97 -5.91 22.54
CA LYS A 363 -18.13 -4.91 21.86
C LYS A 363 -18.70 -3.53 22.16
N MET A 364 -17.96 -2.73 22.92
CA MET A 364 -18.30 -1.33 23.12
C MET A 364 -18.04 -0.59 21.79
N ASP A 365 -19.01 0.22 21.37
CA ASP A 365 -18.94 1.15 20.24
C ASP A 365 -18.54 0.56 18.86
N PRO A 366 -19.23 -0.49 18.37
CA PRO A 366 -18.87 -1.19 17.14
C PRO A 366 -18.95 -0.36 15.85
N GLU A 367 -19.55 0.82 15.92
CA GLU A 367 -19.88 1.69 14.79
C GLU A 367 -19.32 3.11 14.92
N THR A 368 -18.36 3.36 15.82
CA THR A 368 -17.72 4.68 15.91
C THR A 368 -17.14 5.10 14.57
N ARG A 369 -17.36 6.36 14.23
CA ARG A 369 -16.90 7.00 12.99
C ARG A 369 -16.02 8.18 13.37
N TYR A 370 -14.90 8.32 12.66
CA TYR A 370 -14.17 9.58 12.65
C TYR A 370 -14.86 10.53 11.68
N MET A 371 -15.37 11.64 12.21
CA MET A 371 -16.19 12.61 11.49
C MET A 371 -15.35 13.70 10.84
N SER A 372 -14.23 14.06 11.47
CA SER A 372 -13.32 15.11 11.02
C SER A 372 -11.92 14.84 11.54
N LEU A 373 -10.92 15.29 10.78
CA LEU A 373 -9.50 15.18 11.11
C LEU A 373 -8.84 16.54 10.97
N SER A 374 -7.88 16.82 11.84
CA SER A 374 -7.00 18.00 11.75
C SER A 374 -5.59 17.63 12.20
N VAL A 375 -4.58 18.02 11.42
CA VAL A 375 -3.17 17.83 11.77
C VAL A 375 -2.75 18.96 12.68
N VAL A 376 -2.07 18.66 13.78
CA VAL A 376 -1.56 19.68 14.70
C VAL A 376 -0.35 20.37 14.06
N PRO A 377 -0.41 21.70 13.83
CA PRO A 377 0.68 22.42 13.19
C PRO A 377 1.91 22.53 14.11
N GLY A 378 3.11 22.55 13.50
CA GLY A 378 4.35 22.92 14.19
C GLY A 378 4.94 21.89 15.16
N THR A 379 4.40 20.67 15.23
CA THR A 379 4.93 19.61 16.10
C THR A 379 6.17 18.89 15.55
N SER A 380 6.68 19.31 14.39
CA SER A 380 7.97 18.83 13.88
C SER A 380 9.08 19.40 14.76
N THR A 381 9.30 18.76 15.90
CA THR A 381 10.32 19.11 16.86
C THR A 381 11.68 18.83 16.22
N LYS A 382 12.24 19.81 15.53
CA LYS A 382 13.62 19.79 14.98
C LYS A 382 14.69 19.46 16.03
N LYS A 383 14.34 19.43 17.32
CA LYS A 383 15.20 19.07 18.46
C LYS A 383 15.11 17.60 18.88
N LEU A 384 14.19 16.81 18.34
CA LEU A 384 14.08 15.39 18.67
C LEU A 384 14.69 14.49 17.58
N PRO A 385 15.32 13.36 17.96
CA PRO A 385 15.90 12.41 17.00
C PRO A 385 14.88 11.81 16.02
N MET A 386 13.60 11.80 16.39
CA MET A 386 12.50 11.28 15.57
C MET A 386 11.30 12.25 15.62
N PRO A 387 10.91 12.88 14.49
CA PRO A 387 9.81 13.84 14.49
C PRO A 387 8.47 13.11 14.54
N TRP A 388 7.71 13.36 15.60
CA TRP A 388 6.33 12.91 15.73
C TRP A 388 5.37 13.88 15.02
N LYS A 389 4.38 13.32 14.33
CA LYS A 389 3.27 14.10 13.77
C LYS A 389 2.01 13.80 14.56
N PHE A 390 1.32 14.84 15.02
CA PHE A 390 0.09 14.69 15.79
C PHE A 390 -1.14 14.98 14.93
N LEU A 391 -2.17 14.20 15.13
CA LEU A 391 -3.45 14.26 14.42
C LEU A 391 -4.58 14.24 15.44
N VAL A 392 -5.57 15.11 15.28
CA VAL A 392 -6.77 15.13 16.11
C VAL A 392 -7.96 14.62 15.29
N ALA A 393 -8.81 13.81 15.91
CA ALA A 393 -10.03 13.29 15.33
C ALA A 393 -11.28 13.65 16.14
N ALA A 394 -12.31 14.11 15.44
CA ALA A 394 -13.67 14.22 15.95
C ALA A 394 -14.36 12.86 15.81
N CYS A 395 -15.01 12.38 16.86
CA CYS A 395 -15.61 11.05 16.86
C CYS A 395 -17.13 11.09 17.08
N SER A 396 -17.84 10.13 16.47
CA SER A 396 -19.29 10.03 16.58
C SER A 396 -19.79 9.59 17.97
N ASP A 397 -18.93 8.97 18.76
CA ASP A 397 -19.18 8.59 20.17
C ASP A 397 -19.08 9.79 21.13
N GLY A 398 -18.84 10.99 20.60
CA GLY A 398 -18.72 12.21 21.37
C GLY A 398 -17.36 12.45 22.00
N SER A 399 -16.36 11.68 21.59
CA SER A 399 -14.98 11.91 21.98
C SER A 399 -14.19 12.75 20.99
N VAL A 400 -13.16 13.40 21.53
CA VAL A 400 -12.08 14.03 20.80
C VAL A 400 -10.82 13.22 21.09
N ARG A 401 -10.13 12.77 20.05
CA ARG A 401 -8.97 11.88 20.17
C ARG A 401 -7.74 12.47 19.50
N VAL A 402 -6.58 12.32 20.14
CA VAL A 402 -5.28 12.72 19.59
C VAL A 402 -4.46 11.48 19.30
N PHE A 403 -3.89 11.42 18.09
CA PHE A 403 -3.04 10.36 17.61
C PHE A 403 -1.64 10.88 17.34
N GLY A 404 -0.63 10.06 17.65
CA GLY A 404 0.77 10.29 17.29
C GLY A 404 1.19 9.33 16.18
N LEU A 405 1.76 9.86 15.09
CA LEU A 405 2.40 9.09 14.04
C LEU A 405 3.92 9.17 14.18
N LEU A 406 4.55 8.00 14.22
CA LEU A 406 5.99 7.84 14.05
C LEU A 406 6.26 7.24 12.66
N GLU A 407 6.75 8.06 11.73
CA GLU A 407 6.97 7.64 10.33
C GLU A 407 8.05 6.55 10.22
N ALA A 408 9.08 6.59 11.07
CA ALA A 408 10.19 5.63 11.06
C ALA A 408 9.73 4.20 11.36
N THR A 409 8.81 4.04 12.31
CA THR A 409 8.27 2.74 12.71
C THR A 409 6.94 2.41 12.04
N ARG A 410 6.42 3.29 11.17
CA ARG A 410 5.15 3.10 10.45
C ARG A 410 3.97 2.82 11.40
N LYS A 411 3.97 3.48 12.57
CA LYS A 411 3.01 3.22 13.65
C LYS A 411 2.22 4.48 13.98
N LEU A 412 0.89 4.33 13.98
CA LEU A 412 -0.07 5.35 14.39
C LEU A 412 -0.75 4.90 15.70
N VAL A 413 -0.58 5.69 16.75
CA VAL A 413 -1.02 5.34 18.11
C VAL A 413 -1.96 6.40 18.67
N LEU A 414 -2.98 5.97 19.41
CA LEU A 414 -3.84 6.87 20.20
C LEU A 414 -3.06 7.31 21.43
N VAL A 415 -2.89 8.63 21.62
CA VAL A 415 -2.09 9.20 22.71
C VAL A 415 -2.93 9.90 23.76
N ALA A 416 -4.07 10.48 23.39
CA ALA A 416 -4.96 11.14 24.33
C ALA A 416 -6.42 11.11 23.86
N GLU A 417 -7.36 11.13 24.81
CA GLU A 417 -8.79 11.24 24.53
C GLU A 417 -9.56 12.04 25.58
N SER A 418 -10.71 12.60 25.17
CA SER A 418 -11.69 13.26 26.04
C SER A 418 -13.10 12.99 25.54
N PHE A 419 -14.04 12.78 26.46
CA PHE A 419 -15.47 12.52 26.18
C PHE A 419 -16.37 13.71 26.59
N HIS A 420 -15.82 14.93 26.59
CA HIS A 420 -16.52 16.13 27.09
C HIS A 420 -17.88 16.40 26.46
N HIS A 421 -18.02 16.27 25.14
CA HIS A 421 -19.26 16.62 24.46
C HIS A 421 -20.42 15.66 24.74
N GLN A 422 -20.15 14.38 25.07
CA GLN A 422 -21.17 13.33 25.28
C GLN A 422 -22.15 13.13 24.10
N ARG A 423 -21.90 13.80 22.97
CA ARG A 423 -22.68 13.86 21.73
C ARG A 423 -21.70 13.91 20.57
N CYS A 424 -22.11 13.39 19.42
CA CYS A 424 -21.27 13.29 18.23
C CYS A 424 -20.52 14.61 17.94
N VAL A 425 -19.18 14.53 17.87
CA VAL A 425 -18.33 15.65 17.47
C VAL A 425 -18.25 15.64 15.95
N LEU A 426 -18.68 16.73 15.32
CA LEU A 426 -18.79 16.84 13.86
C LEU A 426 -17.52 17.39 13.23
N LYS A 427 -16.88 18.38 13.86
CA LYS A 427 -15.70 19.06 13.34
C LYS A 427 -14.65 19.27 14.42
N VAL A 428 -13.38 19.16 14.02
CA VAL A 428 -12.22 19.52 14.83
C VAL A 428 -11.24 20.33 14.00
N GLU A 429 -10.57 21.28 14.65
CA GLU A 429 -9.50 22.06 14.04
C GLU A 429 -8.43 22.41 15.07
N ALA A 430 -7.19 22.02 14.79
CA ALA A 430 -6.03 22.34 15.59
C ALA A 430 -5.27 23.51 14.95
N PHE A 431 -4.87 24.48 15.75
CA PHE A 431 -4.13 25.66 15.31
C PHE A 431 -3.07 26.07 16.34
N LEU A 432 -2.05 26.79 15.89
CA LEU A 432 -0.95 27.24 16.74
C LEU A 432 -1.19 28.69 17.15
N HIS A 433 -1.44 28.94 18.44
CA HIS A 433 -1.47 30.29 18.96
C HIS A 433 -0.07 30.74 19.40
N ALA A 434 0.38 31.88 18.88
CA ALA A 434 1.66 32.48 19.24
C ALA A 434 1.49 34.00 19.24
N GLN A 435 1.31 34.58 20.42
CA GLN A 435 1.29 36.02 20.62
C GLN A 435 2.73 36.54 20.81
N ALA A 436 3.00 37.77 20.39
CA ALA A 436 4.33 38.38 20.54
C ALA A 436 4.75 38.43 22.02
N GLY A 437 5.70 37.57 22.41
CA GLY A 437 6.24 37.48 23.76
C GLY A 437 5.73 36.31 24.62
N GLU A 438 4.73 35.55 24.16
CA GLU A 438 4.23 34.36 24.87
C GLU A 438 4.75 33.04 24.26
N GLU A 439 4.75 31.98 25.08
CA GLU A 439 5.05 30.63 24.60
C GLU A 439 4.02 30.16 23.57
N ARG A 440 4.47 29.35 22.61
CA ARG A 440 3.62 28.76 21.58
C ARG A 440 2.65 27.77 22.22
N ARG A 441 1.35 28.00 22.03
CA ARG A 441 0.30 27.09 22.50
C ARG A 441 -0.36 26.38 21.33
N HIS A 442 -0.49 25.07 21.43
CA HIS A 442 -1.29 24.28 20.52
C HIS A 442 -2.73 24.29 21.03
N LEU A 443 -3.61 24.96 20.28
CA LEU A 443 -5.03 25.03 20.60
C LEU A 443 -5.83 24.11 19.68
N LEU A 444 -6.92 23.58 20.22
CA LEU A 444 -7.84 22.72 19.50
C LEU A 444 -9.27 23.21 19.72
N CYS A 445 -10.00 23.35 18.64
CA CYS A 445 -11.42 23.64 18.62
C CYS A 445 -12.20 22.39 18.19
N SER A 446 -13.23 22.02 18.96
CA SER A 446 -14.13 20.91 18.65
C SER A 446 -15.58 21.38 18.64
N ALA A 447 -16.36 20.93 17.67
CA ALA A 447 -17.75 21.34 17.51
C ALA A 447 -18.68 20.13 17.39
N ALA A 448 -19.78 20.12 18.13
CA ALA A 448 -20.65 18.95 18.30
C ALA A 448 -22.07 19.13 17.73
N THR A 449 -22.86 18.06 17.74
CA THR A 449 -24.24 18.04 17.21
C THR A 449 -25.24 18.89 18.00
N ASP A 450 -24.91 19.25 19.23
CA ASP A 450 -25.74 20.11 20.08
C ASP A 450 -25.51 21.61 19.83
N GLY A 451 -24.57 21.98 18.96
CA GLY A 451 -24.21 23.37 18.69
C GLY A 451 -23.16 23.95 19.63
N SER A 452 -22.62 23.13 20.53
CA SER A 452 -21.50 23.52 21.40
C SER A 452 -20.17 23.51 20.64
N ILE A 453 -19.34 24.51 20.94
CA ILE A 453 -17.94 24.60 20.49
C ILE A 453 -17.05 24.66 21.73
N ALA A 454 -16.09 23.74 21.84
CA ALA A 454 -15.16 23.67 22.95
C ALA A 454 -13.72 23.94 22.48
N PHE A 455 -12.99 24.71 23.28
CA PHE A 455 -11.59 25.06 23.05
C PHE A 455 -10.70 24.36 24.07
N TRP A 456 -9.60 23.79 23.62
CA TRP A 456 -8.68 22.97 24.39
C TRP A 456 -7.25 23.49 24.23
N ASP A 457 -6.47 23.48 25.31
CA ASP A 457 -5.01 23.58 25.23
C ASP A 457 -4.44 22.16 25.20
N ILE A 458 -3.85 21.79 24.07
CA ILE A 458 -3.26 20.46 23.87
C ILE A 458 -1.73 20.48 23.96
N THR A 459 -1.13 21.59 24.38
CA THR A 459 0.33 21.75 24.47
C THR A 459 0.95 20.77 25.46
N HIS A 460 0.45 20.74 26.70
CA HIS A 460 0.92 19.81 27.73
C HIS A 460 0.58 18.35 27.41
N PRO A 461 -0.66 18.00 27.04
CA PRO A 461 -0.98 16.62 26.63
C PRO A 461 -0.11 16.08 25.50
N ILE A 462 0.28 16.92 24.54
CA ILE A 462 1.20 16.51 23.46
C ILE A 462 2.61 16.29 24.03
N ALA A 463 3.14 17.19 24.86
CA ALA A 463 4.46 17.03 25.47
C ALA A 463 4.53 15.75 26.32
N ASP A 464 3.54 15.52 27.18
CA ASP A 464 3.44 14.32 28.01
C ASP A 464 3.32 13.06 27.16
N ALA A 465 2.57 13.11 26.05
CA ALA A 465 2.48 12.01 25.09
C ALA A 465 3.84 11.71 24.45
N VAL A 466 4.59 12.73 24.05
CA VAL A 466 5.95 12.55 23.50
C VAL A 466 6.83 11.86 24.53
N ASP A 467 6.82 12.28 25.80
CA ASP A 467 7.62 11.67 26.86
C ASP A 467 7.22 10.22 27.15
N ALA A 468 5.92 9.95 27.23
CA ALA A 468 5.39 8.59 27.41
C ALA A 468 5.78 7.66 26.25
N LEU A 469 5.76 8.17 25.01
CA LEU A 469 6.14 7.42 23.82
C LEU A 469 7.64 7.13 23.73
N HIS A 470 8.51 7.93 24.36
CA HIS A 470 9.94 7.63 24.48
C HIS A 470 10.23 6.56 25.53
N GLN A 471 9.47 6.56 26.62
CA GLN A 471 9.68 5.62 27.72
C GLN A 471 9.04 4.24 27.45
N ALA A 472 7.99 4.21 26.62
CA ALA A 472 7.27 2.99 26.32
C ALA A 472 7.82 2.29 25.06
N GLU A 473 8.47 1.13 25.25
CA GLU A 473 8.66 0.14 24.18
C GLU A 473 7.36 -0.63 23.84
N GLY A 474 6.22 -0.28 24.48
CA GLY A 474 4.96 -1.02 24.48
C GLY A 474 3.70 -0.24 24.03
N GLU A 475 2.53 -0.74 24.43
CA GLU A 475 1.23 -0.08 24.20
C GLU A 475 1.03 1.06 25.20
N VAL A 476 0.92 2.29 24.72
CA VAL A 476 0.66 3.48 25.55
C VAL A 476 -0.84 3.56 25.83
N GLN A 477 -1.22 3.65 27.10
CA GLN A 477 -2.60 3.97 27.46
C GLN A 477 -2.89 5.44 27.14
N PRO A 478 -4.07 5.76 26.57
CA PRO A 478 -4.39 7.12 26.20
C PRO A 478 -4.45 8.02 27.44
N LEU A 479 -3.77 9.15 27.38
CA LEU A 479 -3.81 10.21 28.38
C LEU A 479 -5.19 10.91 28.34
N ALA A 480 -5.60 11.51 29.46
CA ALA A 480 -6.76 12.38 29.46
C ALA A 480 -6.40 13.74 28.83
N LEU A 481 -7.20 14.21 27.88
CA LEU A 481 -7.07 15.53 27.25
C LEU A 481 -7.33 16.71 28.22
N GLY A 482 -7.83 16.43 29.43
CA GLY A 482 -8.15 17.43 30.46
C GLY A 482 -9.57 17.98 30.36
N SER A 483 -9.77 19.19 30.86
CA SER A 483 -11.01 19.98 30.71
C SER A 483 -10.80 21.09 29.67
N PRO A 484 -11.83 21.48 28.90
CA PRO A 484 -11.68 22.54 27.93
C PRO A 484 -11.45 23.88 28.62
N LEU A 485 -10.72 24.77 27.96
CA LEU A 485 -10.53 26.16 28.39
C LEU A 485 -11.84 26.94 28.39
N LEU A 486 -12.65 26.70 27.35
CA LEU A 486 -13.90 27.41 27.10
C LEU A 486 -14.85 26.48 26.36
N THR A 487 -16.13 26.52 26.70
CA THR A 487 -17.20 25.93 25.90
C THR A 487 -18.26 26.99 25.66
N ILE A 488 -18.61 27.23 24.40
CA ILE A 488 -19.63 28.19 23.99
C ILE A 488 -20.78 27.45 23.30
N MET A 489 -22.00 27.92 23.54
CA MET A 489 -23.16 27.53 22.73
C MET A 489 -23.27 28.49 21.54
N ALA A 490 -22.71 28.09 20.40
CA ALA A 490 -22.63 28.93 19.21
C ALA A 490 -23.85 28.77 18.30
N HIS A 491 -24.44 27.56 18.25
CA HIS A 491 -25.57 27.24 17.38
C HIS A 491 -26.70 26.55 18.15
N SER A 492 -27.92 26.61 17.58
CA SER A 492 -29.09 25.87 18.10
C SER A 492 -29.12 24.40 17.64
N CYS A 493 -28.23 24.01 16.73
CA CYS A 493 -28.10 22.68 16.15
C CYS A 493 -26.65 22.38 15.78
N GLY A 494 -26.40 21.20 15.19
CA GLY A 494 -25.06 20.72 14.92
C GLY A 494 -24.21 21.62 14.02
N VAL A 495 -22.95 21.81 14.44
CA VAL A 495 -21.97 22.61 13.71
C VAL A 495 -21.33 21.77 12.59
N ASN A 496 -21.83 21.91 11.37
CA ASN A 496 -21.39 21.12 10.22
C ASN A 496 -20.08 21.61 9.57
N SER A 497 -19.63 22.82 9.87
CA SER A 497 -18.39 23.39 9.35
C SER A 497 -17.71 24.21 10.42
N LEU A 498 -16.38 24.09 10.48
CA LEU A 498 -15.52 24.83 11.38
C LEU A 498 -14.29 25.23 10.56
N HIS A 499 -13.92 26.50 10.64
CA HIS A 499 -12.70 27.02 10.06
C HIS A 499 -12.14 28.08 11.01
N THR A 500 -10.83 28.02 11.26
CA THR A 500 -10.11 29.03 12.04
C THR A 500 -9.28 29.90 11.09
N HIS A 501 -9.43 31.21 11.21
CA HIS A 501 -8.65 32.16 10.43
C HIS A 501 -7.72 32.96 11.33
N LYS A 502 -6.43 32.97 11.00
CA LYS A 502 -5.44 33.78 11.71
C LYS A 502 -5.56 35.25 11.30
N THR A 503 -5.81 36.13 12.26
CA THR A 503 -5.83 37.58 12.02
C THR A 503 -4.44 38.20 12.18
N PRO A 504 -4.21 39.42 11.64
CA PRO A 504 -2.90 40.09 11.68
C PRO A 504 -2.32 40.30 13.09
N GLU A 505 -3.19 40.38 14.10
CA GLU A 505 -2.82 40.62 15.50
C GLU A 505 -2.46 39.33 16.27
N GLY A 506 -2.45 38.18 15.59
CA GLY A 506 -2.25 36.88 16.24
C GLY A 506 -3.49 36.37 16.97
N GLN A 507 -4.61 37.06 16.84
CA GLN A 507 -5.93 36.58 17.26
C GLN A 507 -6.48 35.61 16.21
N TYR A 508 -7.38 34.73 16.61
CA TYR A 508 -8.03 33.77 15.73
C TYR A 508 -9.53 34.01 15.76
N LEU A 509 -10.17 34.03 14.58
CA LEU A 509 -11.63 34.10 14.40
C LEU A 509 -12.19 32.73 13.99
#